data_AF-A0A803R9K5-F1
#
_entry.id   AF-A0A803R9K5-F1
#
_cell.length_a   1.000
_cell.length_b   1.000
_cell.length_c   1.000
_cell.angle_alpha   90.00
_cell.angle_beta   90.00
_cell.angle_gamma   90.00
#
_symmetry.space_group_name_H-M   'P 1'
#
loop_
_entity.id
_entity.type
_entity.pdbx_description
1 polymer ?
#
loop_
_entity_poly.entity_id
_entity_poly.type
_entity_poly.pdbx_seq_one_letter_code
_entity_poly.pdbx_strand_id
1 'polypeptide(L)'
;MMVLPVKNLLKLLYPSLIRVDEHLLKSSGHDDLTSIEKRLPLTAASLDSRGLYLCDDGFRFILWFGRVLSPDIAMNLLGPDCAAELSKVILGEHGNEMSRKLMRMLNKLRESDSSYYQLCQLVRQGEQPREGVLFLSNLVEDPIGGTNGYVEWVLQIHRQVQQNP
;
A
#
# COMPACT_ATOMS: atom_id res chain seq x y z
N MET A 1 7.49 3.76 20.52
CA MET A 1 6.01 3.70 20.49
C MET A 1 5.35 4.67 21.47
N MET A 2 5.90 4.93 22.66
CA MET A 2 5.26 5.75 23.71
C MET A 2 5.20 7.27 23.47
N VAL A 3 5.66 7.77 22.32
CA VAL A 3 5.69 9.23 22.00
C VAL A 3 4.95 9.56 20.70
N LEU A 4 4.37 8.56 20.02
CA LEU A 4 3.63 8.77 18.77
C LEU A 4 2.19 9.19 19.08
N PRO A 5 1.65 10.21 18.39
CA PRO A 5 0.22 10.50 18.45
C PRO A 5 -0.60 9.25 18.12
N VAL A 6 -1.73 9.07 18.81
CA VAL A 6 -2.59 7.87 18.67
C VAL A 6 -2.96 7.61 17.21
N LYS A 7 -3.28 8.65 16.45
CA LYS A 7 -3.60 8.54 15.01
C LYS A 7 -2.48 7.85 14.22
N ASN A 8 -1.23 8.26 14.44
CA ASN A 8 -0.08 7.76 13.70
C ASN A 8 0.31 6.37 14.19
N LEU A 9 0.13 6.11 15.49
CA LEU A 9 0.30 4.78 16.06
C LEU A 9 -0.70 3.77 15.46
N LEU A 10 -1.98 4.14 15.33
CA LEU A 10 -3.00 3.28 14.72
C LEU A 10 -2.65 2.97 13.26
N LYS A 11 -2.16 3.96 12.52
CA LYS A 11 -1.75 3.79 11.13
C LYS A 11 -0.50 2.92 10.96
N LEU A 12 0.44 2.99 11.92
CA LEU A 12 1.60 2.11 11.96
C LEU A 12 1.22 0.66 12.31
N LEU A 13 0.25 0.46 13.20
CA LEU A 13 -0.21 -0.87 13.62
C LEU A 13 -1.10 -1.53 12.56
N TYR A 14 -1.93 -0.75 11.88
CA TYR A 14 -2.82 -1.20 10.82
C TYR A 14 -2.76 -0.20 9.65
N PRO A 15 -1.78 -0.38 8.75
CA PRO A 15 -1.61 0.45 7.57
C PRO A 15 -2.85 0.51 6.68
N SER A 16 -2.92 1.50 5.80
CA SER A 16 -3.95 1.51 4.76
C SER A 16 -3.41 0.93 3.46
N LEU A 17 -4.09 -0.07 2.91
CA LEU A 17 -3.84 -0.61 1.59
C LEU A 17 -4.89 -0.09 0.61
N ILE A 18 -4.46 0.50 -0.50
CA ILE A 18 -5.32 1.10 -1.51
C ILE A 18 -4.90 0.58 -2.88
N ARG A 19 -5.86 0.14 -3.69
CA ARG A 19 -5.61 -0.22 -5.10
C ARG A 19 -5.67 1.03 -5.97
N VAL A 20 -4.58 1.36 -6.63
CA VAL A 20 -4.37 2.68 -7.28
C VAL A 20 -4.62 2.64 -8.79
N ASP A 21 -4.41 1.50 -9.45
CA ASP A 21 -4.55 1.38 -10.92
C ASP A 21 -5.93 1.80 -11.43
N GLU A 22 -7.00 1.39 -10.77
CA GLU A 22 -8.37 1.75 -11.17
C GLU A 22 -8.63 3.26 -11.06
N HIS A 23 -8.02 3.93 -10.06
CA HIS A 23 -8.17 5.37 -9.91
C HIS A 23 -7.37 6.12 -10.97
N LEU A 24 -6.20 5.61 -11.34
CA LEU A 24 -5.35 6.24 -12.34
C LEU A 24 -5.96 6.21 -13.75
N LEU A 25 -6.70 5.15 -14.08
CA LEU A 25 -7.31 4.96 -15.40
C LEU A 25 -8.62 5.74 -15.60
N LYS A 26 -9.33 6.12 -14.54
CA LYS A 26 -10.60 6.87 -14.66
C LYS A 26 -10.34 8.30 -15.16
N SER A 27 -10.85 8.62 -16.35
CA SER A 27 -10.86 9.99 -16.90
C SER A 27 -11.75 10.89 -16.05
N SER A 28 -11.21 12.03 -15.63
CA SER A 28 -11.79 12.94 -14.64
C SER A 28 -13.12 13.56 -15.09
N GLY A 29 -14.17 13.41 -14.27
CA GLY A 29 -15.33 14.30 -14.26
C GLY A 29 -15.55 14.95 -12.89
N HIS A 30 -15.27 14.22 -11.82
CA HIS A 30 -15.25 14.74 -10.45
C HIS A 30 -14.05 14.17 -9.71
N ASP A 31 -13.42 15.01 -8.90
CA ASP A 31 -12.35 14.68 -7.95
C ASP A 31 -12.94 13.79 -6.85
N ASP A 32 -13.34 12.57 -7.21
CA ASP A 32 -14.08 11.65 -6.34
C ASP A 32 -13.09 10.94 -5.40
N LEU A 33 -12.54 11.76 -4.50
CA LEU A 33 -11.66 11.41 -3.40
C LEU A 33 -12.28 10.39 -2.44
N THR A 34 -13.62 10.27 -2.48
CA THR A 34 -14.41 9.18 -1.88
C THR A 34 -13.85 7.80 -2.21
N SER A 35 -13.16 7.67 -3.34
CA SER A 35 -12.58 6.40 -3.79
C SER A 35 -11.27 6.04 -3.06
N ILE A 36 -10.50 7.03 -2.57
CA ILE A 36 -9.27 6.80 -1.76
C ILE A 36 -9.64 6.22 -0.39
N GLU A 37 -10.88 6.44 0.07
CA GLU A 37 -11.38 5.93 1.33
C GLU A 37 -11.62 4.41 1.31
N LYS A 38 -11.68 3.79 0.13
CA LYS A 38 -11.83 2.33 -0.01
C LYS A 38 -10.51 1.62 0.29
N ARG A 39 -10.27 1.43 1.59
CA ARG A 39 -9.16 0.62 2.10
C ARG A 39 -9.48 -0.85 1.88
N LEU A 40 -8.49 -1.59 1.40
CA LEU A 40 -8.54 -3.03 1.26
C LEU A 40 -8.06 -3.70 2.56
N PRO A 41 -8.55 -4.92 2.87
CA PRO A 41 -8.01 -5.74 3.94
C PRO A 41 -6.51 -5.99 3.76
N LEU A 42 -5.76 -6.02 4.85
CA LEU A 42 -4.30 -6.19 4.87
C LEU A 42 -3.92 -7.67 4.79
N THR A 43 -4.37 -8.34 3.73
CA THR A 43 -4.04 -9.73 3.40
C THR A 43 -3.57 -9.84 1.95
N ALA A 44 -2.70 -10.81 1.68
CA ALA A 44 -2.25 -11.17 0.35
C ALA A 44 -3.40 -11.59 -0.56
N ALA A 45 -4.53 -12.05 0.00
CA ALA A 45 -5.75 -12.35 -0.76
C ALA A 45 -6.36 -11.09 -1.42
N SER A 46 -6.09 -9.90 -0.91
CA SER A 46 -6.51 -8.62 -1.53
C SER A 46 -5.67 -8.24 -2.75
N LEU A 47 -4.52 -8.89 -2.95
CA LEU A 47 -3.56 -8.53 -3.98
C LEU A 47 -3.81 -9.30 -5.28
N ASP A 48 -3.88 -8.56 -6.38
CA ASP A 48 -3.87 -9.09 -7.73
C ASP A 48 -2.52 -8.79 -8.39
N SER A 49 -1.92 -9.80 -9.01
CA SER A 49 -0.70 -9.67 -9.81
C SER A 49 -0.77 -8.66 -10.95
N ARG A 50 -1.96 -8.23 -11.37
CA ARG A 50 -2.19 -7.21 -12.39
C ARG A 50 -2.38 -5.81 -11.83
N GLY A 51 -2.51 -5.68 -10.52
CA GLY A 51 -2.84 -4.42 -9.85
C GLY A 51 -1.62 -3.60 -9.46
N LEU A 52 -1.89 -2.34 -9.11
CA LEU A 52 -0.93 -1.42 -8.51
C LEU A 52 -1.47 -1.01 -7.15
N TYR A 53 -0.70 -1.21 -6.10
CA TYR A 53 -1.17 -0.99 -4.74
C TYR A 53 -0.28 0.03 -4.02
N LEU A 54 -0.92 0.87 -3.21
CA LEU A 54 -0.26 1.79 -2.29
C LEU A 54 -0.55 1.30 -0.86
N CYS A 55 0.52 0.99 -0.13
CA CYS A 55 0.47 0.81 1.30
C CYS A 55 1.00 2.08 1.98
N ASP A 56 0.26 2.57 2.97
CA ASP A 56 0.57 3.77 3.73
C ASP A 56 0.55 3.45 5.22
N ASP A 57 1.74 3.36 5.81
CA ASP A 57 1.99 3.05 7.23
C ASP A 57 2.06 4.32 8.11
N GLY A 58 1.86 5.50 7.51
CA GLY A 58 1.97 6.81 8.15
C GLY A 58 3.37 7.44 8.12
N PHE A 59 4.42 6.65 7.93
CA PHE A 59 5.81 7.12 7.83
C PHE A 59 6.34 7.09 6.41
N ARG A 60 5.85 6.16 5.59
CA ARG A 60 6.31 5.87 4.25
C ARG A 60 5.11 5.47 3.39
N PHE A 61 5.27 5.70 2.10
CA PHE A 61 4.41 5.12 1.09
C PHE A 61 5.16 3.97 0.43
N ILE A 62 4.51 2.83 0.27
CA ILE A 62 5.08 1.68 -0.43
C ILE A 62 4.19 1.40 -1.63
N LEU A 63 4.71 1.65 -2.82
CA LEU A 63 4.06 1.35 -4.08
C LEU A 63 4.47 -0.06 -4.52
N TRP A 64 3.52 -0.99 -4.50
CA TRP A 64 3.72 -2.37 -4.92
C TRP A 64 3.18 -2.57 -6.34
N PHE A 65 4.07 -3.04 -7.22
CA PHE A 65 3.79 -3.32 -8.62
C PHE A 65 3.55 -4.82 -8.78
N GLY A 66 2.34 -5.20 -9.18
CA GLY A 66 2.03 -6.57 -9.55
C GLY A 66 2.92 -7.07 -10.69
N ARG A 67 3.26 -8.36 -10.67
CA ARG A 67 4.19 -8.98 -11.65
C ARG A 67 3.68 -8.87 -13.09
N VAL A 68 2.36 -8.85 -13.25
CA VAL A 68 1.63 -8.83 -14.54
C VAL A 68 0.92 -7.48 -14.72
N LEU A 69 1.37 -6.42 -14.02
CA LEU A 69 0.89 -5.07 -14.26
C LEU A 69 1.21 -4.65 -15.71
N SER A 70 0.29 -3.94 -16.35
CA SER A 70 0.50 -3.44 -17.71
C SER A 70 1.79 -2.61 -17.79
N PRO A 71 2.70 -2.91 -18.74
CA PRO A 71 3.93 -2.14 -18.92
C PRO A 71 3.66 -0.68 -19.25
N ASP A 72 2.52 -0.37 -19.88
CA ASP A 72 2.11 1.00 -20.17
C ASP A 72 1.85 1.80 -18.89
N ILE A 73 1.24 1.18 -17.87
CA ILE A 73 1.02 1.84 -16.58
C ILE A 73 2.36 2.10 -15.91
N ALA A 74 3.23 1.10 -15.87
CA ALA A 74 4.54 1.22 -15.24
C ALA A 74 5.42 2.28 -15.95
N MET A 75 5.41 2.31 -17.29
CA MET A 75 6.12 3.31 -18.11
C MET A 75 5.55 4.72 -17.91
N ASN A 76 4.23 4.86 -17.82
CA ASN A 76 3.63 6.17 -17.54
C ASN A 76 3.98 6.66 -16.12
N LEU A 77 4.12 5.78 -15.14
CA LEU A 77 4.41 6.18 -13.77
C LEU A 77 5.89 6.42 -13.50
N LEU A 78 6.77 5.59 -14.07
CA LEU A 78 8.21 5.56 -13.79
C LEU A 78 9.06 6.09 -14.94
N GLY A 79 8.47 6.32 -16.11
CA GLY A 79 9.21 6.73 -17.30
C GLY A 79 10.33 5.74 -17.68
N PRO A 80 11.51 6.22 -18.10
CA PRO A 80 12.61 5.35 -18.53
C PRO A 80 13.12 4.43 -17.40
N ASP A 81 12.87 4.79 -16.14
CA ASP A 81 13.28 4.02 -14.96
C ASP A 81 12.38 2.79 -14.71
N CYS A 82 11.33 2.57 -15.52
CA CYS A 82 10.46 1.40 -15.41
C CYS A 82 11.22 0.06 -15.54
N ALA A 83 12.29 0.04 -16.33
CA ALA A 83 13.15 -1.13 -16.53
C ALA A 83 14.30 -1.21 -15.50
N ALA A 84 14.51 -0.16 -14.71
CA ALA A 84 15.57 -0.11 -13.71
C ALA A 84 15.22 -0.93 -12.47
N GLU A 85 16.22 -1.10 -11.60
CA GLU A 85 16.02 -1.66 -10.27
C GLU A 85 15.21 -0.67 -9.42
N LEU A 86 13.97 -1.02 -9.07
CA LEU A 86 13.02 -0.14 -8.38
C LEU A 86 13.55 0.39 -7.04
N SER A 87 14.53 -0.29 -6.44
CA SER A 87 15.21 0.14 -5.21
C SER A 87 15.91 1.49 -5.33
N LYS A 88 16.33 1.87 -6.56
CA LYS A 88 17.08 3.10 -6.87
C LYS A 88 16.21 4.18 -7.52
N VAL A 89 14.97 3.86 -7.85
CA VAL A 89 14.07 4.76 -8.57
C VAL A 89 13.41 5.71 -7.58
N ILE A 90 13.56 7.01 -7.82
CA ILE A 90 12.88 8.05 -7.07
C ILE A 90 11.61 8.41 -7.83
N LEU A 91 10.45 8.24 -7.19
CA LEU A 91 9.18 8.59 -7.81
C LEU A 91 9.11 10.11 -8.05
N GLY A 92 8.95 10.49 -9.31
CA GLY A 92 8.83 11.88 -9.76
C GLY A 92 7.57 12.11 -10.60
N GLU A 93 7.19 13.38 -10.71
CA GLU A 93 6.15 13.80 -11.65
C GLU A 93 6.70 13.76 -13.07
N HIS A 94 6.03 13.01 -13.93
CA HIS A 94 6.31 12.94 -15.36
C HIS A 94 5.27 13.74 -16.15
N GLY A 95 5.61 14.11 -17.39
CA GLY A 95 4.75 14.91 -18.27
C GLY A 95 3.39 14.30 -18.65
N ASN A 96 3.05 13.12 -18.16
CA ASN A 96 1.78 12.44 -18.42
C ASN A 96 0.74 12.67 -17.30
N GLU A 97 -0.53 12.50 -17.64
CA GLU A 97 -1.64 12.73 -16.71
C GLU A 97 -1.67 11.72 -15.56
N MET A 98 -1.28 10.46 -15.83
CA MET A 98 -1.29 9.38 -14.85
C MET A 98 -0.31 9.64 -13.69
N SER A 99 0.92 10.02 -14.00
CA SER A 99 1.94 10.38 -13.02
C SER A 99 1.52 11.62 -12.22
N ARG A 100 0.98 12.66 -12.88
CA ARG A 100 0.40 13.82 -12.18
C ARG A 100 -0.72 13.43 -11.22
N LYS A 101 -1.58 12.51 -11.62
CA LYS A 101 -2.69 12.02 -10.79
C LYS A 101 -2.18 11.24 -9.58
N LEU A 102 -1.17 10.38 -9.76
CA LEU A 102 -0.50 9.69 -8.65
C LEU A 102 0.15 10.70 -7.69
N MET A 103 0.90 11.67 -8.20
CA MET A 103 1.56 12.68 -7.35
C MET A 103 0.56 13.53 -6.57
N ARG A 104 -0.56 13.93 -7.18
CA ARG A 104 -1.65 14.62 -6.49
C ARG A 104 -2.26 13.75 -5.39
N MET A 105 -2.48 12.45 -5.65
CA MET A 105 -2.98 11.50 -4.65
C MET A 105 -2.03 11.41 -3.46
N LEU A 106 -0.74 11.24 -3.70
CA LEU A 106 0.27 11.17 -2.63
C LEU A 106 0.36 12.47 -1.84
N ASN A 107 0.27 13.63 -2.50
CA ASN A 107 0.29 14.92 -1.83
C ASN A 107 -0.94 15.14 -0.94
N LYS A 108 -2.14 14.73 -1.40
CA LYS A 108 -3.35 14.77 -0.55
C LYS A 108 -3.22 13.87 0.68
N LEU A 109 -2.62 12.68 0.53
CA LEU A 109 -2.34 11.81 1.68
C LEU A 109 -1.35 12.45 2.66
N ARG A 110 -0.32 13.15 2.16
CA ARG A 110 0.63 13.92 2.99
C ARG A 110 -0.04 15.08 3.73
N GLU A 111 -0.93 15.82 3.07
CA GLU A 111 -1.69 16.91 3.70
C GLU A 111 -2.52 16.41 4.89
N SER A 112 -3.01 15.17 4.83
CA SER A 112 -3.75 14.56 5.93
C SER A 112 -2.90 14.25 7.18
N ASP A 113 -1.57 14.17 7.04
CA ASP A 113 -0.61 13.90 8.12
C ASP A 113 0.68 14.71 7.93
N SER A 114 0.61 16.00 8.29
CA SER A 114 1.73 16.95 8.19
C SER A 114 2.93 16.66 9.11
N SER A 115 2.84 15.63 9.94
CA SER A 115 3.85 15.34 10.97
C SER A 115 5.18 14.83 10.38
N TYR A 116 5.11 14.18 9.22
CA TYR A 116 6.26 13.58 8.53
C TYR A 116 6.11 13.71 7.02
N TYR A 117 7.24 13.80 6.31
CA TYR A 117 7.23 13.66 4.86
C TYR A 117 7.39 12.18 4.49
N GLN A 118 6.30 11.55 4.04
CA GLN A 118 6.33 10.14 3.67
C GLN A 118 7.08 9.94 2.34
N LEU A 119 8.25 9.29 2.43
CA LEU A 119 9.02 8.86 1.26
C LEU A 119 8.27 7.73 0.54
N CYS A 120 8.25 7.78 -0.79
CA CYS A 120 7.66 6.72 -1.60
C CYS A 120 8.72 5.71 -2.00
N GLN A 121 8.56 4.47 -1.53
CA GLN A 121 9.40 3.34 -1.85
C GLN A 121 8.69 2.45 -2.86
N LEU A 122 9.42 1.96 -3.85
CA LEU A 122 8.88 1.13 -4.91
C LEU A 122 9.34 -0.33 -4.70
N VAL A 123 8.45 -1.27 -5.01
CA VAL A 123 8.72 -2.70 -4.93
C VAL A 123 7.92 -3.47 -5.97
N ARG A 124 8.52 -4.50 -6.57
CA ARG A 124 7.84 -5.36 -7.54
C ARG A 124 7.52 -6.72 -6.92
N GLN A 125 6.40 -7.31 -7.33
CA GLN A 125 6.06 -8.67 -6.96
C GLN A 125 7.14 -9.66 -7.41
N GLY A 126 7.63 -10.48 -6.48
CA GLY A 126 8.70 -11.44 -6.69
C GLY A 126 10.11 -10.90 -6.41
N GLU A 127 10.26 -9.61 -6.06
CA GLU A 127 11.55 -9.00 -5.70
C GLU A 127 11.96 -9.38 -4.27
N GLN A 128 12.36 -10.63 -4.06
CA GLN A 128 12.77 -11.12 -2.75
C GLN A 128 14.24 -10.80 -2.44
N PRO A 129 14.61 -10.46 -1.19
CA PRO A 129 13.76 -10.42 0.02
C PRO A 129 13.03 -9.09 0.22
N ARG A 130 13.22 -8.10 -0.67
CA ARG A 130 12.72 -6.73 -0.51
C ARG A 130 11.20 -6.70 -0.38
N GLU A 131 10.47 -7.41 -1.23
CA GLU A 131 9.02 -7.54 -1.18
C GLU A 131 8.55 -8.06 0.19
N GLY A 132 9.18 -9.13 0.68
CA GLY A 132 8.86 -9.71 1.99
C GLY A 132 9.05 -8.71 3.13
N VAL A 133 10.21 -8.05 3.17
CA VAL A 133 10.58 -7.15 4.27
C VAL A 133 9.83 -5.83 4.21
N LEU A 134 9.63 -5.28 3.01
CA LEU A 134 9.11 -3.92 2.83
C LEU A 134 7.59 -3.88 2.72
N PHE A 135 6.97 -4.88 2.10
CA PHE A 135 5.54 -4.83 1.77
C PHE A 135 4.74 -5.93 2.46
N LEU A 136 5.11 -7.21 2.28
CA LEU A 136 4.31 -8.34 2.82
C LEU A 136 4.28 -8.33 4.36
N SER A 137 5.31 -7.82 5.02
CA SER A 137 5.34 -7.62 6.48
C SER A 137 4.23 -6.68 7.00
N ASN A 138 3.66 -5.83 6.15
CA ASN A 138 2.55 -4.94 6.49
C ASN A 138 1.17 -5.59 6.32
N LEU A 139 1.10 -6.81 5.76
CA LEU A 139 -0.16 -7.56 5.60
C LEU A 139 -0.50 -8.28 6.90
N VAL A 140 -0.85 -7.50 7.92
CA VAL A 140 -0.99 -7.95 9.32
C VAL A 140 -2.13 -8.95 9.55
N GLU A 141 -3.02 -9.16 8.57
CA GLU A 141 -4.07 -10.17 8.67
C GLU A 141 -3.57 -11.57 8.29
N ASP A 142 -2.45 -11.65 7.57
CA ASP A 142 -1.85 -12.92 7.19
C ASP A 142 -0.94 -13.47 8.30
N PRO A 143 -0.73 -14.79 8.34
CA PRO A 143 0.25 -15.39 9.25
C PRO A 143 1.68 -14.95 8.89
N ILE A 144 2.41 -14.40 9.88
CA ILE A 144 3.80 -13.98 9.71
C ILE A 144 4.68 -14.80 10.66
N GLY A 145 5.72 -15.44 10.13
CA GLY A 145 6.76 -16.06 10.98
C GLY A 145 6.25 -17.11 11.96
N GLY A 146 5.18 -17.84 11.62
CA GLY A 146 4.58 -18.87 12.47
C GLY A 146 3.50 -18.40 13.43
N THR A 147 3.09 -17.12 13.37
CA THR A 147 1.88 -16.65 14.08
C THR A 147 0.62 -17.05 13.33
N ASN A 148 -0.51 -17.07 14.03
CA ASN A 148 -1.83 -17.21 13.42
C ASN A 148 -2.16 -15.96 12.60
N GLY A 149 -2.87 -16.14 11.49
CA GLY A 149 -3.54 -15.04 10.80
C GLY A 149 -4.72 -14.51 11.62
N TYR A 150 -5.29 -13.38 11.19
CA TYR A 150 -6.41 -12.74 11.88
C TYR A 150 -7.63 -13.65 12.02
N VAL A 151 -7.97 -14.42 10.98
CA VAL A 151 -9.12 -15.33 10.99
C VAL A 151 -8.92 -16.46 12.02
N GLU A 152 -7.77 -17.13 12.00
CA GLU A 152 -7.40 -18.15 12.98
C GLU A 152 -7.41 -17.59 14.41
N TRP A 153 -6.92 -16.36 14.59
CA TRP A 153 -6.93 -15.69 15.89
C TRP A 153 -8.36 -15.46 16.41
N VAL A 154 -9.28 -14.96 15.57
CA VAL A 154 -10.69 -14.79 15.96
C VAL A 154 -11.33 -16.13 16.34
N LEU A 155 -11.07 -17.19 15.56
CA LEU A 155 -11.55 -18.54 15.87
C LEU A 155 -11.01 -19.07 17.20
N GLN A 156 -9.74 -18.80 17.50
CA GLN A 156 -9.12 -19.15 18.78
C GLN A 156 -9.81 -18.45 19.95
N ILE A 157 -10.03 -17.13 19.85
CA ILE A 157 -10.73 -16.35 20.89
C ILE A 157 -12.15 -16.89 21.10
N HIS A 158 -12.88 -17.15 20.01
CA HIS A 158 -14.22 -17.73 20.10
C HIS A 158 -14.24 -19.06 20.87
N ARG A 159 -13.29 -19.97 20.59
CA ARG A 159 -13.17 -21.25 21.33
C ARG A 159 -12.84 -21.04 22.81
N GLN A 160 -11.98 -20.09 23.14
CA GLN A 160 -11.60 -19.80 24.53
C GLN A 160 -12.78 -19.26 25.35
N VAL A 161 -13.60 -18.40 24.77
CA VAL A 161 -14.81 -17.88 25.42
C VAL A 161 -15.82 -19.00 25.67
N GLN A 162 -16.03 -19.90 24.70
CA GLN A 162 -16.97 -21.02 24.85
C GLN A 162 -16.52 -22.06 25.90
N GLN A 163 -15.22 -22.16 26.17
CA GLN A 163 -14.65 -23.12 27.14
C GLN A 163 -14.62 -22.59 28.58
N ASN A 164 -14.80 -21.28 28.78
CA ASN A 164 -14.88 -20.63 30.09
C ASN A 164 -16.27 -20.00 30.29
N PRO A 165 -17.30 -20.80 30.63
CA PRO A 165 -18.65 -20.31 30.91
C PRO A 165 -18.72 -19.44 32.17
#